data_AF-A0A2H5XBR6-F1
#
_entry.id   AF-A0A2H5XBR6-F1
#
_cell.length_a   1.000
_cell.length_b   1.000
_cell.length_c   1.000
_cell.angle_alpha   90.00
_cell.angle_beta   90.00
_cell.angle_gamma   90.00
#
_symmetry.space_group_name_H-M   'P 1'
#
loop_
_entity.id
_entity.type
_entity.pdbx_description
1 polymer ?
#
loop_
_entity_poly.entity_id
_entity_poly.type
_entity_poly.pdbx_seq_one_letter_code
_entity_poly.pdbx_strand_id
1 'polypeptide(L)'
;MHGRYRGDLGMWMFLLHRLTGVGIFVFLLVHIVDTSLIGFSPKAYDHMVWLYHHPVFRVGEILLLGAVLLHALNGVRVIVMDFVPAWTVYNRQLIVGVVGAFVVLFVPSAAVMFSYMLQGSEPLSVGNLLEWRAWLPAAASTLAVAAVSVPSLTLPRPQPPARPVGGMEFLGWAFMRVSGILLIFLVLGHFAIMHLLDGGVNRINAAFVAQRWANVGWRFYDFAMLLLAMGHGVWGMRTVLLDFVHRPTRRFWALAALYTLSGAVMVLGALVLFTFQAPSR
;
A
#
# COMPACT_ATOMS: atom_id res chain seq x y z
N MET A 1 -14.36 -35.53 2.16
CA MET A 1 -13.02 -35.41 2.76
C MET A 1 -12.63 -33.93 2.80
N HIS A 2 -12.66 -33.29 3.97
CA HIS A 2 -12.25 -31.89 4.12
C HIS A 2 -10.72 -31.84 4.06
N GLY A 3 -10.17 -31.63 2.86
CA GLY A 3 -8.73 -31.56 2.61
C GLY A 3 -8.11 -30.43 3.42
N ARG A 4 -7.52 -30.79 4.56
CA ARG A 4 -6.70 -29.89 5.38
C ARG A 4 -5.42 -29.60 4.60
N TYR A 5 -5.23 -28.33 4.24
CA TYR A 5 -4.07 -27.86 3.47
C TYR A 5 -2.90 -27.58 4.42
N ARG A 6 -1.69 -27.97 4.03
CA ARG A 6 -0.46 -27.79 4.82
C ARG A 6 0.36 -26.65 4.21
N GLY A 7 0.35 -25.45 4.79
CA GLY A 7 1.41 -24.44 4.63
C GLY A 7 1.86 -24.05 3.22
N ASP A 8 1.08 -24.33 2.17
CA ASP A 8 1.50 -24.08 0.78
C ASP A 8 1.64 -22.58 0.50
N LEU A 9 2.56 -22.24 -0.40
CA LEU A 9 2.92 -20.87 -0.76
C LEU A 9 1.71 -20.04 -1.22
N GLY A 10 0.73 -20.68 -1.88
CA GLY A 10 -0.49 -20.01 -2.32
C GLY A 10 -1.34 -19.47 -1.17
N MET A 11 -1.43 -20.21 -0.06
CA MET A 11 -2.19 -19.80 1.11
C MET A 11 -1.51 -18.62 1.82
N TRP A 12 -0.17 -18.66 1.93
CA TRP A 12 0.60 -17.56 2.50
C TRP A 12 0.44 -16.27 1.70
N MET A 13 0.53 -16.36 0.38
CA MET A 13 0.31 -15.20 -0.50
C MET A 13 -1.12 -14.65 -0.40
N PHE A 14 -2.11 -15.51 -0.22
CA PHE A 14 -3.49 -15.09 0.04
C PHE A 14 -3.61 -14.34 1.37
N LEU A 15 -3.07 -14.90 2.46
CA LEU A 15 -3.12 -14.30 3.79
C LEU A 15 -2.39 -12.95 3.81
N LEU A 16 -1.15 -12.92 3.29
CA LEU A 16 -0.32 -11.73 3.27
C LEU A 16 -0.98 -10.61 2.47
N HIS A 17 -1.57 -10.90 1.30
CA HIS A 17 -2.25 -9.87 0.50
C HIS A 17 -3.42 -9.22 1.22
N ARG A 18 -4.18 -9.99 2.00
CA ARG A 18 -5.27 -9.46 2.84
C ARG A 18 -4.74 -8.67 4.02
N LEU A 19 -3.74 -9.20 4.71
CA LEU A 19 -3.14 -8.54 5.87
C LEU A 19 -2.53 -7.19 5.47
N THR A 20 -1.76 -7.16 4.37
CA THR A 20 -1.21 -5.90 3.84
C THR A 20 -2.31 -4.97 3.37
N GLY A 21 -3.35 -5.47 2.69
CA GLY A 21 -4.49 -4.65 2.28
C GLY A 21 -5.22 -3.99 3.46
N VAL A 22 -5.43 -4.73 4.56
CA VAL A 22 -6.01 -4.17 5.79
C VAL A 22 -5.09 -3.13 6.42
N GLY A 23 -3.79 -3.44 6.54
CA GLY A 23 -2.81 -2.52 7.11
C GLY A 23 -2.70 -1.22 6.31
N ILE A 24 -2.63 -1.31 4.98
CA ILE A 24 -2.58 -0.16 4.07
C ILE A 24 -3.87 0.66 4.17
N PHE A 25 -5.03 0.02 4.29
CA PHE A 25 -6.30 0.74 4.42
C PHE A 25 -6.40 1.52 5.73
N VAL A 26 -5.98 0.92 6.86
CA VAL A 26 -5.93 1.62 8.15
C VAL A 26 -4.93 2.78 8.09
N PHE A 27 -3.74 2.55 7.52
CA PHE A 27 -2.78 3.61 7.27
C PHE A 27 -3.39 4.73 6.42
N LEU A 28 -4.08 4.41 5.33
CA LEU A 28 -4.70 5.38 4.43
C LEU A 28 -5.71 6.28 5.15
N LEU A 29 -6.53 5.72 6.03
CA LEU A 29 -7.49 6.49 6.84
C LEU A 29 -6.78 7.50 7.74
N VAL A 30 -5.76 7.05 8.49
CA VAL A 30 -4.96 7.92 9.37
C VAL A 30 -4.21 8.96 8.55
N HIS A 31 -3.55 8.54 7.47
CA HIS A 31 -2.76 9.38 6.60
C HIS A 31 -3.58 10.53 5.99
N ILE A 32 -4.80 10.28 5.53
CA ILE A 32 -5.67 11.36 4.99
C ILE A 32 -6.07 12.33 6.10
N VAL A 33 -6.41 11.84 7.29
CA VAL A 33 -6.76 12.70 8.43
C VAL A 33 -5.57 13.57 8.83
N ASP A 34 -4.39 12.99 8.98
CA ASP A 34 -3.20 13.72 9.39
C ASP A 34 -2.75 14.74 8.36
N THR A 35 -2.78 14.36 7.07
CA THR A 35 -2.45 15.31 5.99
C THR A 35 -3.49 16.41 5.86
N SER A 36 -4.76 16.15 6.21
CA SER A 36 -5.80 17.18 6.23
C SER A 36 -5.55 18.29 7.24
N LEU A 37 -4.73 18.06 8.28
CA LEU A 37 -4.36 19.07 9.27
C LEU A 37 -3.78 20.34 8.64
N ILE A 38 -3.15 20.22 7.46
CA ILE A 38 -2.59 21.36 6.74
C ILE A 38 -3.67 22.40 6.37
N GLY A 39 -4.90 21.96 6.12
CA GLY A 39 -6.03 22.83 5.80
C GLY A 39 -6.57 23.61 6.99
N PHE A 40 -6.22 23.20 8.22
CA PHE A 40 -6.70 23.83 9.45
C PHE A 40 -5.58 24.63 10.15
N SER A 41 -4.39 24.04 10.26
CA SER A 41 -3.24 24.66 10.92
C SER A 41 -1.93 24.08 10.36
N PRO A 42 -1.17 24.88 9.59
CA PRO A 42 0.18 24.50 9.15
C PRO A 42 1.10 24.08 10.29
N LYS A 43 0.98 24.74 11.47
CA LYS A 43 1.75 24.38 12.67
C LYS A 43 1.39 23.01 13.22
N ALA A 44 0.11 22.64 13.19
CA ALA A 44 -0.33 21.32 13.64
C ALA A 44 0.15 20.23 12.68
N TYR A 45 0.11 20.50 11.37
CA TYR A 45 0.68 19.62 10.35
C TYR A 45 2.19 19.41 10.56
N ASP A 46 2.97 20.50 10.72
CA ASP A 46 4.41 20.42 10.93
C ASP A 46 4.76 19.65 12.21
N HIS A 47 3.98 19.81 13.28
CA HIS A 47 4.17 19.04 14.50
C HIS A 47 3.91 17.54 14.29
N MET A 48 2.86 17.16 13.53
CA MET A 48 2.64 15.75 13.20
C MET A 48 3.74 15.19 12.30
N VAL A 49 4.23 15.94 11.33
CA VAL A 49 5.36 15.50 10.50
C VAL A 49 6.63 15.32 11.33
N TRP A 50 6.88 16.21 12.29
CA TRP A 50 7.99 16.06 13.22
C TRP A 50 7.88 14.77 14.05
N LEU A 51 6.67 14.40 14.50
CA LEU A 51 6.44 13.13 15.20
C LEU A 51 6.83 11.93 14.31
N TYR A 52 6.52 12.00 13.02
CA TYR A 52 6.86 10.95 12.05
C TYR A 52 8.36 10.83 11.73
N HIS A 53 9.15 11.86 12.03
CA HIS A 53 10.60 11.75 11.95
C HIS A 53 11.21 10.89 13.07
N HIS A 54 10.44 10.54 14.11
CA HIS A 54 10.94 9.67 15.17
C HIS A 54 11.28 8.26 14.62
N PRO A 55 12.41 7.65 15.05
CA PRO A 55 12.89 6.34 14.55
C PRO A 55 11.85 5.23 14.42
N VAL A 56 10.93 5.13 15.38
CA VAL A 56 9.86 4.13 15.38
C VAL A 56 8.93 4.28 14.17
N PHE A 57 8.55 5.51 13.81
CA PHE A 57 7.70 5.77 12.66
C PHE A 57 8.46 5.55 11.35
N ARG A 58 9.75 5.89 11.29
CA ARG A 58 10.60 5.60 10.11
C ARG A 58 10.72 4.11 9.82
N VAL A 59 10.86 3.27 10.85
CA VAL A 59 10.77 1.80 10.68
C VAL A 59 9.39 1.41 10.15
N GLY A 60 8.33 2.04 10.68
CA GLY A 60 6.97 1.88 10.18
C GLY A 60 6.82 2.22 8.69
N GLU A 61 7.44 3.30 8.21
CA GLU A 61 7.43 3.68 6.79
C GLU A 61 8.08 2.63 5.90
N ILE A 62 9.20 2.05 6.33
CA ILE A 62 9.87 0.96 5.61
C ILE A 62 8.97 -0.29 5.57
N LEU A 63 8.32 -0.63 6.70
CA LEU A 63 7.37 -1.75 6.73
C LEU A 63 6.14 -1.50 5.84
N LEU A 64 5.65 -0.25 5.81
CA LEU A 64 4.56 0.16 4.95
C LEU A 64 4.94 0.04 3.47
N LEU A 65 6.15 0.44 3.07
CA LEU A 65 6.66 0.20 1.72
C LEU A 65 6.61 -1.29 1.36
N GLY A 66 7.08 -2.13 2.28
CA GLY A 66 7.01 -3.59 2.13
C GLY A 66 5.58 -4.07 1.94
N ALA A 67 4.64 -3.58 2.75
CA ALA A 67 3.23 -3.93 2.63
C ALA A 67 2.65 -3.51 1.26
N VAL A 68 2.90 -2.28 0.81
CA VAL A 68 2.42 -1.74 -0.47
C VAL A 68 2.99 -2.52 -1.64
N LEU A 69 4.30 -2.77 -1.67
CA LEU A 69 4.94 -3.54 -2.75
C LEU A 69 4.40 -4.97 -2.82
N LEU A 70 4.32 -5.66 -1.68
CA LEU A 70 3.80 -7.02 -1.64
C LEU A 70 2.32 -7.07 -2.06
N HIS A 71 1.51 -6.10 -1.60
CA HIS A 71 0.11 -5.99 -1.98
C HIS A 71 -0.05 -5.78 -3.49
N ALA A 72 0.68 -4.82 -4.06
CA ALA A 72 0.66 -4.47 -5.48
C ALA A 72 1.13 -5.63 -6.37
N LEU A 73 2.32 -6.19 -6.10
CA LEU A 73 2.89 -7.26 -6.91
C LEU A 73 2.03 -8.53 -6.86
N ASN A 74 1.54 -8.91 -5.66
CA ASN A 74 0.63 -10.04 -5.56
C ASN A 74 -0.73 -9.76 -6.21
N GLY A 75 -1.20 -8.51 -6.18
CA GLY A 75 -2.39 -8.06 -6.92
C GLY A 75 -2.23 -8.25 -8.43
N VAL A 76 -1.07 -7.88 -9.00
CA VAL A 76 -0.74 -8.14 -10.41
C VAL A 76 -0.78 -9.64 -10.71
N ARG A 77 -0.22 -10.50 -9.84
CA ARG A 77 -0.32 -11.96 -10.00
C ARG A 77 -1.79 -12.42 -10.06
N VAL A 78 -2.67 -11.88 -9.20
CA VAL A 78 -4.11 -12.21 -9.21
C VAL A 78 -4.76 -11.75 -10.53
N ILE A 79 -4.46 -10.53 -10.98
CA ILE A 79 -4.94 -9.99 -12.26
C ILE A 79 -4.54 -10.90 -13.42
N VAL A 80 -3.27 -11.29 -13.49
CA VAL A 80 -2.77 -12.18 -14.55
C VAL A 80 -3.53 -13.50 -14.58
N MET A 81 -3.79 -14.12 -13.42
CA MET A 81 -4.57 -15.36 -13.36
C MET A 81 -6.05 -15.17 -13.70
N ASP A 82 -6.63 -14.00 -13.43
CA ASP A 82 -8.02 -13.67 -13.80
C ASP A 82 -8.20 -13.55 -15.32
N PHE A 83 -7.21 -12.98 -16.03
CA PHE A 83 -7.27 -12.76 -17.48
C PHE A 83 -6.66 -13.90 -18.29
N VAL A 84 -5.77 -14.70 -17.70
CA VAL A 84 -5.16 -15.87 -18.32
C VAL A 84 -5.35 -17.10 -17.42
N PRO A 85 -6.58 -17.68 -17.34
CA PRO A 85 -6.87 -18.77 -16.41
C PRO A 85 -5.98 -20.01 -16.58
N ALA A 86 -5.47 -20.25 -17.80
CA ALA A 86 -4.52 -21.32 -18.09
C ALA A 86 -3.21 -21.20 -17.27
N TRP A 87 -2.85 -19.99 -16.81
CA TRP A 87 -1.63 -19.76 -16.04
C TRP A 87 -1.75 -20.11 -14.55
N THR A 88 -2.94 -20.51 -14.10
CA THR A 88 -3.11 -21.03 -12.73
C THR A 88 -2.26 -22.27 -12.44
N VAL A 89 -1.86 -23.03 -13.47
CA VAL A 89 -0.91 -24.16 -13.33
C VAL A 89 0.51 -23.71 -12.98
N TYR A 90 0.88 -22.46 -13.32
CA TYR A 90 2.19 -21.86 -13.04
C TYR A 90 2.19 -21.03 -11.75
N ASN A 91 1.26 -21.30 -10.84
CA ASN A 91 1.07 -20.48 -9.65
C ASN A 91 2.35 -20.35 -8.80
N ARG A 92 3.13 -21.43 -8.67
CA ARG A 92 4.39 -21.41 -7.92
C ARG A 92 5.42 -20.47 -8.58
N GLN A 93 5.53 -20.51 -9.91
CA GLN A 93 6.43 -19.67 -10.70
C GLN A 93 6.02 -18.20 -10.59
N LEU A 94 4.71 -17.90 -10.67
CA LEU A 94 4.19 -16.55 -10.45
C LEU A 94 4.51 -16.04 -9.04
N ILE A 95 4.40 -16.88 -8.01
CA ILE A 95 4.76 -16.52 -6.64
C ILE A 95 6.26 -16.22 -6.52
N VAL A 96 7.12 -17.05 -7.11
CA VAL A 96 8.57 -16.82 -7.14
C VAL A 96 8.88 -15.50 -7.86
N GLY A 97 8.19 -15.21 -8.97
CA GLY A 97 8.30 -13.94 -9.69
C GLY A 97 7.91 -12.74 -8.82
N VAL A 98 6.81 -12.85 -8.06
CA VAL A 98 6.39 -11.81 -7.09
C VAL A 98 7.45 -11.59 -6.02
N VAL A 99 7.99 -12.66 -5.43
CA VAL A 99 9.04 -12.56 -4.39
C VAL A 99 10.33 -11.96 -4.96
N GLY A 100 10.74 -12.39 -6.16
CA GLY A 100 11.91 -11.82 -6.83
C GLY A 100 11.76 -10.33 -7.11
N ALA A 101 10.62 -9.93 -7.69
CA ALA A 101 10.30 -8.52 -7.93
C ALA A 101 10.22 -7.72 -6.63
N PHE A 102 9.64 -8.30 -5.57
CA PHE A 102 9.57 -7.68 -4.26
C PHE A 102 10.98 -7.39 -3.72
N VAL A 103 11.89 -8.38 -3.71
CA VAL A 103 13.26 -8.18 -3.21
C VAL A 103 14.00 -7.11 -4.03
N VAL A 104 13.88 -7.17 -5.36
CA VAL A 104 14.54 -6.23 -6.28
C VAL A 104 14.06 -4.78 -6.05
N LEU A 105 12.78 -4.57 -5.77
CA LEU A 105 12.23 -3.22 -5.55
C LEU A 105 12.39 -2.76 -4.11
N PHE A 106 12.16 -3.65 -3.15
CA PHE A 106 12.12 -3.33 -1.72
C PHE A 106 13.50 -3.07 -1.16
N VAL A 107 14.48 -3.94 -1.41
CA VAL A 107 15.82 -3.84 -0.79
C VAL A 107 16.51 -2.50 -1.10
N PRO A 108 16.66 -2.06 -2.36
CA PRO A 108 17.30 -0.78 -2.63
C PRO A 108 16.50 0.40 -2.06
N SER A 109 15.17 0.38 -2.17
CA SER A 109 14.31 1.44 -1.66
C SER A 109 14.37 1.55 -0.13
N ALA A 110 14.30 0.42 0.58
CA ALA A 110 14.40 0.36 2.03
C ALA A 110 15.78 0.83 2.51
N ALA A 111 16.84 0.52 1.76
CA ALA A 111 18.17 0.96 2.11
C ALA A 111 18.39 2.46 1.90
N VAL A 112 17.79 3.06 0.86
CA VAL A 112 17.75 4.52 0.69
C VAL A 112 17.03 5.15 1.89
N MET A 113 15.84 4.67 2.23
CA MET A 113 15.09 5.18 3.38
C MET A 113 15.86 5.03 4.69
N PHE A 114 16.54 3.90 4.87
CA PHE A 114 17.37 3.65 6.03
C PHE A 114 18.61 4.55 6.07
N SER A 115 19.20 4.89 4.91
CA SER A 115 20.30 5.85 4.84
C SER A 115 19.87 7.23 5.34
N TYR A 116 18.68 7.71 4.94
CA TYR A 116 18.11 8.95 5.48
C TYR A 116 17.82 8.89 6.99
N MET A 117 17.68 7.69 7.54
CA MET A 117 17.54 7.49 8.99
C MET A 117 18.87 7.62 9.72
N LEU A 118 19.95 7.08 9.14
CA LEU A 118 21.29 7.09 9.73
C LEU A 118 22.01 8.43 9.57
N GLN A 119 21.68 9.21 8.55
CA GLN A 119 22.55 10.28 8.07
C GLN A 119 22.10 11.69 8.47
N GLY A 120 22.95 12.30 9.31
CA GLY A 120 23.57 13.59 9.04
C GLY A 120 24.89 13.48 8.23
N SER A 121 25.04 12.48 7.36
CA SER A 121 26.27 12.21 6.60
C SER A 121 26.02 11.58 5.21
N GLU A 122 26.01 12.38 4.15
CA GLU A 122 26.05 12.00 2.71
C GLU A 122 25.12 10.85 2.23
N PRO A 123 23.99 11.15 1.56
CA PRO A 123 23.07 10.15 0.97
C PRO A 123 23.81 9.04 0.23
N LEU A 124 23.33 7.79 0.35
CA LEU A 124 23.73 6.75 -0.61
C LEU A 124 23.40 7.24 -2.03
N SER A 125 24.42 7.54 -2.83
CA SER A 125 24.22 8.03 -4.20
C SER A 125 23.58 6.94 -5.06
N VAL A 126 22.83 7.32 -6.10
CA VAL A 126 22.26 6.37 -7.07
C VAL A 126 23.34 5.45 -7.67
N GLY A 127 24.59 5.92 -7.77
CA GLY A 127 25.74 5.11 -8.19
C GLY A 127 26.07 3.97 -7.22
N ASN A 128 26.03 4.24 -5.91
CA ASN A 128 26.24 3.22 -4.87
C ASN A 128 25.07 2.22 -4.80
N LEU A 129 23.83 2.65 -5.13
CA LEU A 129 22.67 1.76 -5.21
C LEU A 129 22.78 0.75 -6.37
N LEU A 130 23.41 1.15 -7.49
CA LEU A 130 23.63 0.30 -8.66
C LEU A 130 24.82 -0.67 -8.51
N GLU A 131 25.62 -0.55 -7.45
CA GLU A 131 26.66 -1.53 -7.13
C GLU A 131 26.04 -2.84 -6.61
N TRP A 132 25.71 -3.75 -7.53
CA TRP A 132 25.06 -5.04 -7.24
C TRP A 132 25.77 -5.90 -6.17
N ARG A 133 27.08 -5.72 -5.97
CA ARG A 133 27.89 -6.45 -4.98
C ARG A 133 27.59 -6.05 -3.54
N ALA A 134 27.22 -4.80 -3.29
CA ALA A 134 26.90 -4.29 -1.96
C ALA A 134 25.65 -4.97 -1.35
N TRP A 135 24.77 -5.51 -2.20
CA TRP A 135 23.48 -6.06 -1.81
C TRP A 135 23.43 -7.59 -1.72
N LEU A 136 24.47 -8.29 -2.20
CA LEU A 136 24.51 -9.76 -2.20
C LEU A 136 24.28 -10.38 -0.81
N PRO A 137 24.89 -9.89 0.28
CA PRO A 137 24.71 -10.49 1.60
C PRO A 137 23.30 -10.29 2.14
N ALA A 138 22.70 -9.11 1.91
CA ALA A 138 21.33 -8.81 2.32
C ALA A 138 20.30 -9.62 1.52
N ALA A 139 20.46 -9.71 0.19
CA ALA A 139 19.61 -10.54 -0.67
C ALA A 139 19.70 -12.03 -0.29
N ALA A 140 20.92 -12.55 -0.04
CA ALA A 140 21.13 -13.93 0.39
C ALA A 140 20.53 -14.21 1.77
N SER A 141 20.67 -13.29 2.73
CA SER A 141 20.11 -13.43 4.08
C SER A 141 18.58 -13.40 4.08
N THR A 142 17.98 -12.54 3.25
CA THR A 142 16.51 -12.46 3.11
C THR A 142 15.94 -13.73 2.50
N LEU A 143 16.61 -14.29 1.47
CA LEU A 143 16.24 -15.57 0.88
C LEU A 143 16.41 -16.75 1.87
N ALA A 144 17.46 -16.72 2.69
CA ALA A 144 17.69 -17.74 3.72
C ALA A 144 16.64 -17.70 4.84
N VAL A 145 16.27 -16.52 5.34
CA VAL A 145 15.23 -16.37 6.38
C VAL A 145 13.85 -16.75 5.84
N ALA A 146 13.53 -16.38 4.60
CA ALA A 146 12.29 -16.79 3.94
C ALA A 146 12.20 -18.32 3.73
N ALA A 147 13.33 -19.01 3.64
CA ALA A 147 13.38 -20.47 3.46
C ALA A 147 13.19 -21.26 4.77
N VAL A 148 13.39 -20.66 5.94
CA VAL A 148 13.56 -21.40 7.21
C VAL A 148 12.35 -21.32 8.16
N SER A 149 11.40 -20.39 7.95
CA SER A 149 10.32 -20.17 8.93
C SER A 149 9.00 -19.83 8.26
N VAL A 150 8.39 -20.83 7.62
CA VAL A 150 7.00 -20.76 7.17
C VAL A 150 6.17 -21.57 8.15
N PRO A 151 5.41 -20.95 9.07
CA PRO A 151 4.50 -21.67 9.94
C PRO A 151 3.53 -22.52 9.10
N SER A 152 3.03 -23.62 9.65
CA SER A 152 1.88 -24.31 9.06
C SER A 152 0.61 -23.75 9.68
N LEU A 153 0.03 -22.70 9.07
CA LEU A 153 -1.31 -22.22 9.42
C LEU A 153 -2.38 -23.12 8.76
N THR A 154 -3.42 -23.49 9.50
CA THR A 154 -4.59 -24.20 8.96
C THR A 154 -5.75 -23.24 8.78
N LEU A 155 -5.97 -22.76 7.55
CA LEU A 155 -7.10 -21.90 7.19
C LEU A 155 -8.02 -22.62 6.17
N PRO A 156 -9.34 -22.35 6.17
CA PRO A 156 -10.24 -22.85 5.12
C PRO A 156 -9.76 -22.45 3.73
N ARG A 157 -9.78 -23.37 2.77
CA ARG A 157 -9.38 -23.10 1.39
C ARG A 157 -10.37 -22.11 0.77
N PRO A 158 -9.95 -20.90 0.36
CA PRO A 158 -10.80 -20.05 -0.46
C PRO A 158 -10.97 -20.75 -1.81
N GLN A 159 -12.22 -21.07 -2.20
CA GLN A 159 -12.48 -21.40 -3.60
C GLN A 159 -12.19 -20.15 -4.42
N PRO A 160 -11.49 -20.25 -5.56
CA PRO A 160 -11.40 -19.12 -6.48
C PRO A 160 -12.82 -18.77 -6.91
N PRO A 161 -13.34 -17.57 -6.58
CA PRO A 161 -14.67 -17.21 -7.04
C PRO A 161 -14.67 -17.20 -8.56
N ALA A 162 -15.72 -17.75 -9.17
CA ALA A 162 -15.91 -17.64 -10.61
C ALA A 162 -15.94 -16.16 -11.00
N ARG A 163 -15.33 -15.80 -12.14
CA ARG A 163 -15.35 -14.43 -12.64
C ARG A 163 -16.81 -13.96 -12.77
N PRO A 164 -17.19 -12.83 -12.16
CA PRO A 164 -18.55 -12.32 -12.30
C PRO A 164 -18.82 -11.95 -13.76
N VAL A 165 -20.03 -12.25 -14.24
CA VAL A 165 -20.43 -12.09 -15.64
C VAL A 165 -21.29 -10.84 -15.90
N GLY A 166 -21.74 -10.14 -14.86
CA GLY A 166 -22.52 -8.91 -15.00
C GLY A 166 -22.88 -8.22 -13.68
N GLY A 167 -23.59 -7.09 -13.80
CA GLY A 167 -24.12 -6.31 -12.67
C GLY A 167 -23.06 -5.60 -11.82
N MET A 168 -23.43 -5.23 -10.59
CA MET A 168 -22.57 -4.52 -9.65
C MET A 168 -21.33 -5.31 -9.22
N GLU A 169 -21.43 -6.64 -9.18
CA GLU A 169 -20.29 -7.50 -8.86
C GLU A 169 -19.25 -7.52 -10.00
N PHE A 170 -19.69 -7.46 -11.27
CA PHE A 170 -18.77 -7.27 -12.39
C PHE A 170 -18.13 -5.87 -12.37
N LEU A 171 -18.91 -4.82 -12.13
CA LEU A 171 -18.40 -3.46 -12.07
C LEU A 171 -17.37 -3.30 -10.95
N GLY A 172 -17.65 -3.83 -9.76
CA GLY A 172 -16.71 -3.79 -8.64
C GLY A 172 -15.47 -4.68 -8.87
N TRP A 173 -15.66 -5.86 -9.49
CA TRP A 173 -14.54 -6.67 -9.96
C TRP A 173 -13.64 -5.90 -10.91
N ALA A 174 -14.20 -5.26 -11.94
CA ALA A 174 -13.46 -4.49 -12.93
C ALA A 174 -12.77 -3.27 -12.30
N PHE A 175 -13.49 -2.54 -11.46
CA PHE A 175 -12.97 -1.41 -10.69
C PHE A 175 -11.74 -1.80 -9.89
N MET A 176 -11.75 -2.91 -9.15
CA MET A 176 -10.60 -3.36 -8.36
C MET A 176 -9.36 -3.61 -9.22
N ARG A 177 -9.51 -4.19 -10.42
CA ARG A 177 -8.37 -4.49 -11.31
C ARG A 177 -7.82 -3.22 -11.94
N VAL A 178 -8.71 -2.39 -12.50
CA VAL A 178 -8.31 -1.15 -13.17
C VAL A 178 -7.70 -0.17 -12.17
N SER A 179 -8.36 0.08 -11.04
CA SER A 179 -7.82 0.94 -9.97
C SER A 179 -6.51 0.39 -9.42
N GLY A 180 -6.39 -0.92 -9.22
CA GLY A 180 -5.14 -1.54 -8.76
C GLY A 180 -3.95 -1.24 -9.68
N ILE A 181 -4.13 -1.38 -11.00
CA ILE A 181 -3.08 -1.05 -11.97
C ILE A 181 -2.75 0.44 -11.97
N LEU A 182 -3.76 1.32 -11.96
CA LEU A 182 -3.54 2.76 -11.91
C LEU A 182 -2.80 3.17 -10.61
N LEU A 183 -3.18 2.57 -9.48
CA LEU A 183 -2.57 2.83 -8.17
C LEU A 183 -1.12 2.38 -8.07
N ILE A 184 -0.66 1.41 -8.87
CA ILE A 184 0.78 1.07 -8.92
C ILE A 184 1.58 2.31 -9.32
N PHE A 185 1.15 3.03 -10.35
CA PHE A 185 1.88 4.22 -10.81
C PHE A 185 1.65 5.42 -9.89
N LEU A 186 0.43 5.62 -9.43
CA LEU A 186 0.09 6.76 -8.59
C LEU A 186 0.70 6.62 -7.18
N VAL A 187 0.48 5.51 -6.49
CA VAL A 187 0.96 5.34 -5.11
C VAL A 187 2.48 5.16 -5.07
N LEU A 188 3.08 4.39 -5.99
CA LEU A 188 4.55 4.28 -6.00
C LEU A 188 5.22 5.58 -6.45
N GLY A 189 4.62 6.34 -7.36
CA GLY A 189 5.10 7.67 -7.72
C GLY A 189 5.04 8.64 -6.53
N HIS A 190 3.91 8.69 -5.83
CA HIS A 190 3.76 9.46 -4.59
C HIS A 190 4.79 9.02 -3.55
N PHE A 191 4.91 7.72 -3.31
CA PHE A 191 5.86 7.17 -2.35
C PHE A 191 7.31 7.56 -2.68
N ALA A 192 7.71 7.42 -3.95
CA ALA A 192 9.06 7.75 -4.39
C ALA A 192 9.36 9.24 -4.16
N ILE A 193 8.44 10.13 -4.54
CA ILE A 193 8.58 11.57 -4.34
C ILE A 193 8.68 11.93 -2.86
N MET A 194 7.86 11.34 -2.01
CA MET A 194 7.80 11.68 -0.59
C MET A 194 8.93 11.05 0.23
N HIS A 195 9.34 9.81 -0.08
CA HIS A 195 10.24 9.04 0.79
C HIS A 195 11.60 8.69 0.18
N LEU A 196 11.75 8.67 -1.14
CA LEU A 196 12.99 8.22 -1.80
C LEU A 196 13.80 9.36 -2.39
N LEU A 197 13.13 10.37 -2.96
CA LEU A 197 13.79 11.46 -3.68
C LEU A 197 14.15 12.63 -2.76
N ASP A 198 15.27 13.30 -3.09
CA ASP A 198 15.74 14.58 -2.52
C ASP A 198 15.75 14.65 -0.97
N GLY A 199 16.22 13.61 -0.30
CA GLY A 199 16.30 13.57 1.18
C GLY A 199 15.06 13.00 1.87
N GLY A 200 14.07 12.52 1.11
CA GLY A 200 12.94 11.74 1.60
C GLY A 200 12.04 12.49 2.57
N VAL A 201 11.50 11.79 3.57
CA VAL A 201 10.50 12.33 4.51
C VAL A 201 10.98 13.55 5.30
N ASN A 202 12.30 13.74 5.40
CA ASN A 202 12.92 14.81 6.20
C ASN A 202 12.64 16.22 5.67
N ARG A 203 12.33 16.34 4.36
CA ARG A 203 12.01 17.64 3.74
C ARG A 203 10.53 18.03 3.85
N ILE A 204 9.67 17.09 4.23
CA ILE A 204 8.23 17.30 4.21
C ILE A 204 7.85 18.24 5.35
N ASN A 205 7.16 19.31 5.00
CA ASN A 205 6.56 20.28 5.92
C ASN A 205 5.43 21.02 5.18
N ALA A 206 4.70 21.88 5.87
CA ALA A 206 3.57 22.60 5.32
C ALA A 206 3.97 23.46 4.11
N ALA A 207 5.17 24.05 4.12
CA ALA A 207 5.67 24.86 3.01
C ALA A 207 5.91 24.02 1.75
N PHE A 208 6.50 22.83 1.90
CA PHE A 208 6.69 21.88 0.79
C PHE A 208 5.36 21.48 0.15
N VAL A 209 4.36 21.15 0.96
CA VAL A 209 3.02 20.79 0.45
C VAL A 209 2.35 22.00 -0.19
N ALA A 210 2.40 23.17 0.44
CA ALA A 210 1.81 24.40 -0.11
C ALA A 210 2.42 24.76 -1.47
N GLN A 211 3.73 24.59 -1.65
CA GLN A 211 4.40 24.82 -2.92
C GLN A 211 3.92 23.84 -4.00
N ARG A 212 3.73 22.56 -3.66
CA ARG A 212 3.20 21.56 -4.61
C ARG A 212 1.76 21.89 -4.99
N TRP A 213 0.91 22.19 -4.01
CA TRP A 213 -0.49 22.50 -4.23
C TRP A 213 -0.73 23.89 -4.85
N ALA A 214 0.30 24.71 -5.04
CA ALA A 214 0.22 25.87 -5.93
C ALA A 214 0.06 25.45 -7.40
N ASN A 215 0.45 24.22 -7.76
CA ASN A 215 0.24 23.65 -9.08
C ASN A 215 -1.02 22.76 -9.11
N VAL A 216 -1.95 23.08 -10.01
CA VAL A 216 -3.22 22.36 -10.18
C VAL A 216 -3.01 20.90 -10.59
N GLY A 217 -1.96 20.58 -11.34
CA GLY A 217 -1.60 19.22 -11.73
C GLY A 217 -1.33 18.32 -10.52
N TRP A 218 -0.63 18.83 -9.49
CA TRP A 218 -0.41 18.07 -8.25
C TRP A 218 -1.71 17.86 -7.48
N ARG A 219 -2.63 18.84 -7.48
CA ARG A 219 -3.96 18.65 -6.88
C ARG A 219 -4.75 17.56 -7.59
N PHE A 220 -4.73 17.51 -8.92
CA PHE A 220 -5.40 16.43 -9.66
C PHE A 220 -4.77 15.06 -9.40
N TYR A 221 -3.44 14.99 -9.32
CA TYR A 221 -2.73 13.77 -8.98
C TYR A 221 -3.13 13.24 -7.59
N ASP A 222 -3.11 14.11 -6.57
CA ASP A 222 -3.50 13.76 -5.20
C ASP A 222 -5.00 13.43 -5.09
N PHE A 223 -5.86 14.11 -5.84
CA PHE A 223 -7.29 13.81 -5.90
C PHE A 223 -7.59 12.46 -6.55
N ALA A 224 -6.91 12.14 -7.67
CA ALA A 224 -7.06 10.85 -8.33
C ALA A 224 -6.62 9.71 -7.41
N MET A 225 -5.51 9.90 -6.68
CA MET A 225 -5.09 8.96 -5.64
C MET A 225 -6.12 8.83 -4.53
N LEU A 226 -6.65 9.93 -3.99
CA LEU A 226 -7.66 9.90 -2.94
C LEU A 226 -8.88 9.06 -3.36
N LEU A 227 -9.43 9.32 -4.56
CA LEU A 227 -10.59 8.60 -5.06
C LEU A 227 -10.30 7.12 -5.31
N LEU A 228 -9.20 6.83 -6.02
CA LEU A 228 -8.89 5.46 -6.42
C LEU A 228 -8.44 4.62 -5.22
N ALA A 229 -7.56 5.15 -4.36
CA ALA A 229 -7.04 4.41 -3.21
C ALA A 229 -8.12 4.15 -2.17
N MET A 230 -8.94 5.18 -1.84
CA MET A 230 -10.04 5.00 -0.90
C MET A 230 -11.08 4.05 -1.47
N GLY A 231 -11.50 4.23 -2.73
CA GLY A 231 -12.47 3.34 -3.37
C GLY A 231 -11.97 1.88 -3.43
N HIS A 232 -10.72 1.67 -3.85
CA HIS A 232 -10.09 0.35 -3.90
C HIS A 232 -10.03 -0.30 -2.51
N GLY A 233 -9.61 0.48 -1.52
CA GLY A 233 -9.52 0.05 -0.13
C GLY A 233 -10.88 -0.32 0.47
N VAL A 234 -11.91 0.50 0.26
CA VAL A 234 -13.28 0.23 0.73
C VAL A 234 -13.84 -1.04 0.11
N TRP A 235 -13.65 -1.24 -1.20
CA TRP A 235 -14.18 -2.41 -1.88
C TRP A 235 -13.44 -3.69 -1.44
N GLY A 236 -12.12 -3.62 -1.26
CA GLY A 236 -11.34 -4.72 -0.68
C GLY A 236 -11.73 -5.02 0.78
N MET A 237 -11.90 -4.00 1.60
CA MET A 237 -12.30 -4.14 3.01
C MET A 237 -13.72 -4.70 3.15
N ARG A 238 -14.64 -4.33 2.25
CA ARG A 238 -15.96 -4.97 2.14
C ARG A 238 -15.80 -6.47 1.98
N THR A 239 -14.96 -6.94 1.05
CA THR A 239 -14.73 -8.37 0.85
C THR A 239 -14.17 -9.03 2.11
N VAL A 240 -13.19 -8.42 2.77
CA VAL A 240 -12.65 -8.93 4.04
C VAL A 240 -13.75 -9.04 5.10
N LEU A 241 -14.56 -7.99 5.31
CA LEU A 241 -15.65 -8.02 6.28
C LEU A 241 -16.69 -9.10 5.96
N LEU A 242 -17.03 -9.28 4.69
CA LEU A 242 -17.98 -10.32 4.27
C LEU A 242 -17.47 -11.73 4.54
N ASP A 243 -16.15 -11.95 4.50
CA ASP A 243 -15.53 -13.25 4.75
C ASP A 243 -15.47 -13.60 6.25
N PHE A 244 -15.43 -12.61 7.16
CA PHE A 244 -15.27 -12.84 8.60
C PHE A 244 -16.53 -12.53 9.43
N VAL A 245 -17.41 -11.62 8.97
CA VAL A 245 -18.59 -11.15 9.72
C VAL A 245 -19.85 -11.82 9.21
N HIS A 246 -20.18 -12.96 9.82
CA HIS A 246 -21.27 -13.83 9.38
C HIS A 246 -22.66 -13.43 9.91
N ARG A 247 -22.75 -12.78 11.09
CA ARG A 247 -24.04 -12.41 11.69
C ARG A 247 -24.65 -11.20 10.97
N PRO A 248 -25.91 -11.26 10.48
CA PRO A 248 -26.51 -10.20 9.65
C PRO A 248 -26.44 -8.80 10.28
N THR A 249 -26.82 -8.66 11.55
CA THR A 249 -26.78 -7.38 12.26
C THR A 249 -25.36 -6.84 12.42
N ARG A 250 -24.38 -7.70 12.75
CA ARG A 250 -22.97 -7.29 12.86
C ARG A 250 -22.40 -6.89 11.51
N ARG A 251 -22.75 -7.63 10.45
CA ARG A 251 -22.34 -7.35 9.07
C ARG A 251 -22.88 -6.00 8.61
N PHE A 252 -24.15 -5.73 8.88
CA PHE A 252 -24.78 -4.43 8.58
C PHE A 252 -24.00 -3.28 9.24
N TRP A 253 -23.78 -3.34 10.55
CA TRP A 253 -23.06 -2.27 11.26
C TRP A 253 -21.61 -2.14 10.84
N ALA A 254 -20.91 -3.25 10.58
CA ALA A 254 -19.52 -3.22 10.10
C ALA A 254 -19.42 -2.56 8.72
N LEU A 255 -20.32 -2.86 7.79
CA LEU A 255 -20.36 -2.24 6.47
C LEU A 255 -20.79 -0.78 6.55
N ALA A 256 -21.78 -0.45 7.39
CA ALA A 256 -22.20 0.93 7.62
C ALA A 256 -21.04 1.77 8.18
N ALA A 257 -20.30 1.25 9.16
CA ALA A 257 -19.12 1.91 9.70
C ALA A 257 -18.03 2.11 8.63
N LEU A 258 -17.74 1.07 7.84
CA LEU A 258 -16.77 1.15 6.74
C LEU A 258 -17.13 2.27 5.75
N TYR A 259 -18.36 2.28 5.24
CA TYR A 259 -18.76 3.25 4.23
C TYR A 259 -18.85 4.67 4.79
N THR A 260 -19.41 4.85 5.99
CA THR A 260 -19.55 6.17 6.62
C THR A 260 -18.19 6.76 6.95
N LEU A 261 -17.29 6.00 7.59
CA LEU A 261 -15.96 6.49 7.94
C LEU A 261 -15.14 6.84 6.70
N SER A 262 -15.12 5.93 5.72
CA SER A 262 -14.35 6.14 4.49
C SER A 262 -14.91 7.29 3.66
N GLY A 263 -16.24 7.43 3.59
CA GLY A 263 -16.90 8.55 2.94
C GLY A 263 -16.57 9.88 3.62
N ALA A 264 -16.63 9.94 4.96
CA ALA A 264 -16.28 11.14 5.72
C ALA A 264 -14.82 11.54 5.52
N VAL A 265 -13.87 10.59 5.59
CA VAL A 265 -12.44 10.84 5.36
C VAL A 265 -12.16 11.26 3.91
N MET A 266 -12.84 10.64 2.93
CA MET A 266 -12.71 11.01 1.52
C MET A 266 -13.22 12.43 1.26
N VAL A 267 -14.37 12.80 1.85
CA VAL A 267 -14.91 14.16 1.75
C VAL A 267 -13.97 15.15 2.44
N LEU A 268 -13.46 14.85 3.63
CA LEU A 268 -12.49 15.69 4.33
C LEU A 268 -11.24 15.95 3.47
N GLY A 269 -10.63 14.89 2.92
CA GLY A 269 -9.46 15.00 2.06
C GLY A 269 -9.73 15.83 0.80
N ALA A 270 -10.87 15.61 0.14
CA ALA A 270 -11.27 16.37 -1.04
C ALA A 270 -11.51 17.85 -0.71
N LEU A 271 -12.20 18.13 0.41
CA LEU A 271 -12.43 19.49 0.87
C LEU A 271 -11.10 20.21 1.10
N VAL A 272 -10.20 19.66 1.91
CA VAL A 272 -8.90 20.29 2.17
C VAL A 272 -8.12 20.51 0.88
N LEU A 273 -8.07 19.54 -0.03
CA LEU A 273 -7.32 19.66 -1.28
C LEU A 273 -7.82 20.80 -2.19
N PHE A 274 -9.14 21.02 -2.26
CA PHE A 274 -9.72 22.05 -3.14
C PHE A 274 -9.94 23.40 -2.46
N THR A 275 -10.12 23.44 -1.14
CA THR A 275 -10.27 24.70 -0.39
C THR A 275 -8.95 25.24 0.13
N PHE A 276 -7.86 24.48 0.07
CA PHE A 276 -6.55 24.93 0.54
C PHE A 276 -6.09 26.19 -0.19
N GLN A 277 -5.83 27.23 0.61
CA GLN A 277 -5.21 28.48 0.22
C GLN A 277 -3.82 28.55 0.83
N ALA A 278 -2.80 28.68 -0.01
CA ALA A 278 -1.44 28.87 0.48
C ALA A 278 -1.36 30.21 1.24
N PRO A 279 -0.68 30.27 2.40
CA PRO A 279 -0.46 31.53 3.10
C PRO A 279 0.18 32.55 2.15
N SER A 280 -0.41 33.74 2.04
CA SER A 280 0.22 34.85 1.34
C SER A 280 1.57 35.16 2.03
N ARG A 281 2.64 35.21 1.23
CA ARG A 281 4.00 35.52 1.69
C ARG A 281 4.06 36.82 2.48
#